data_AF-A0A6G3TDH9-F1
#
_entry.id   AF-A0A6G3TDH9-F1
#
_cell.length_a   1.000
_cell.length_b   1.000
_cell.length_c   1.000
_cell.angle_alpha   90.00
_cell.angle_beta   90.00
_cell.angle_gamma   90.00
#
_symmetry.space_group_name_H-M   'P 1'
#
loop_
_entity.id
_entity.type
_entity.pdbx_description
1 polymer ?
#
loop_
_entity_poly.entity_id
_entity_poly.type
_entity_poly.pdbx_seq_one_letter_code
_entity_poly.pdbx_strand_id
1 'polypeptide(L)'
;WAAERVHHHTVPPGTRRLAPGTAAHWTALARSRYLVREGPFGPGLVRRRGQVLVQTQAGTPLKHMGLDLQERPAAAQGTDFARLLREVDSWDYVLSANRHSTLTWERVHPGDWTALEYGQPRTDVLQRATAADVARLRETLGVPEGTVAILYAPTHRDYRRTQRSALDLERVVRRLGPRFVVLARAHPRHGGPLAA
;
A
#
# COMPACT_ATOMS: atom_id res chain seq x y z
N TRP A 1 16.66 4.93 -3.25
CA TRP A 1 15.21 4.81 -3.47
C TRP A 1 14.89 4.79 -4.94
N ALA A 2 14.06 3.85 -5.38
CA ALA A 2 13.55 3.81 -6.74
C ALA A 2 12.10 4.33 -6.72
N ALA A 3 11.85 5.41 -7.45
CA ALA A 3 10.52 6.03 -7.56
C ALA A 3 10.43 6.80 -8.88
N GLU A 4 9.22 6.92 -9.43
CA GLU A 4 8.97 7.80 -10.58
C GLU A 4 9.42 9.23 -10.26
N ARG A 5 9.90 9.95 -11.27
CA ARG A 5 10.50 11.29 -11.09
C ARG A 5 9.54 12.27 -10.40
N VAL A 6 8.25 12.19 -10.69
CA VAL A 6 7.21 13.00 -10.05
C VAL A 6 7.16 12.81 -8.52
N HIS A 7 7.51 11.62 -8.03
CA HIS A 7 7.52 11.29 -6.59
C HIS A 7 8.88 11.50 -5.92
N HIS A 8 9.88 12.03 -6.63
CA HIS A 8 11.21 12.24 -6.03
C HIS A 8 11.18 13.19 -4.83
N HIS A 9 10.23 14.12 -4.78
CA HIS A 9 10.04 15.03 -3.66
C HIS A 9 9.66 14.32 -2.34
N THR A 10 9.10 13.11 -2.38
CA THR A 10 8.75 12.33 -1.18
C THR A 10 9.88 11.42 -0.70
N VAL A 11 11.00 11.37 -1.43
CA VAL A 11 12.12 10.48 -1.10
C VAL A 11 12.99 11.12 -0.01
N PRO A 12 13.37 10.36 1.04
CA PRO A 12 14.18 10.88 2.15
C PRO A 12 15.44 11.62 1.69
N PRO A 13 15.77 12.77 2.31
CA PRO A 13 17.03 13.47 2.06
C PRO A 13 18.25 12.57 2.26
N GLY A 14 19.35 12.87 1.57
CA GLY A 14 20.60 12.10 1.68
C GLY A 14 20.56 10.72 0.99
N THR A 15 19.45 10.34 0.34
CA THR A 15 19.35 9.08 -0.40
C THR A 15 19.41 9.29 -1.91
N ARG A 16 20.08 8.38 -2.63
CA ARG A 16 20.11 8.40 -4.10
C ARG A 16 18.71 8.12 -4.66
N ARG A 17 18.25 9.01 -5.53
CA ARG A 17 16.98 8.92 -6.25
C ARG A 17 17.18 8.23 -7.59
N LEU A 18 16.47 7.14 -7.84
CA LEU A 18 16.56 6.34 -9.05
C LEU A 18 15.19 6.32 -9.74
N ALA A 19 15.16 6.61 -11.04
CA ALA A 19 13.94 6.41 -11.82
C ALA A 19 13.88 4.94 -12.29
N PRO A 20 12.73 4.24 -12.11
CA PRO A 20 12.53 2.89 -12.63
C PRO A 20 12.89 2.79 -14.12
N GLY A 21 13.40 1.63 -14.53
CA GLY A 21 13.78 1.35 -15.93
C GLY A 21 15.14 1.92 -16.37
N THR A 22 15.74 2.84 -15.63
CA THR A 22 17.07 3.39 -15.97
C THR A 22 18.21 2.42 -15.68
N ALA A 23 19.36 2.57 -16.36
CA ALA A 23 20.55 1.77 -16.09
C ALA A 23 21.02 1.86 -14.63
N ALA A 24 20.86 3.03 -13.99
CA ALA A 24 21.18 3.23 -12.58
C ALA A 24 20.24 2.44 -11.66
N HIS A 25 18.95 2.34 -12.01
CA HIS A 25 17.98 1.51 -11.30
C HIS A 25 18.34 0.02 -11.39
N TRP A 26 18.60 -0.49 -12.60
CA TRP A 26 18.98 -1.89 -12.80
C TRP A 26 20.31 -2.24 -12.14
N THR A 27 21.30 -1.34 -12.21
CA THR A 27 22.57 -1.49 -11.49
C THR A 27 22.35 -1.59 -9.97
N ALA A 28 21.45 -0.78 -9.41
CA ALA A 28 21.14 -0.84 -7.98
C ALA A 28 20.45 -2.16 -7.61
N LEU A 29 19.47 -2.61 -8.41
CA LEU A 29 18.81 -3.90 -8.20
C LEU A 29 19.79 -5.06 -8.25
N ALA A 30 20.75 -5.05 -9.19
CA ALA A 30 21.74 -6.12 -9.31
C ALA A 30 22.77 -6.12 -8.16
N ARG A 31 23.13 -4.95 -7.62
CA ARG A 31 24.25 -4.82 -6.67
C ARG A 31 23.83 -4.78 -5.20
N SER A 32 22.64 -4.27 -4.89
CA SER A 32 22.17 -4.15 -3.52
C SER A 32 22.19 -5.49 -2.79
N ARG A 33 22.56 -5.48 -1.50
CA ARG A 33 22.46 -6.65 -0.63
C ARG A 33 21.03 -6.88 -0.15
N TYR A 34 20.31 -5.79 0.12
CA TYR A 34 18.92 -5.82 0.58
C TYR A 34 18.02 -5.13 -0.43
N LEU A 35 16.91 -5.77 -0.75
CA LEU A 35 15.83 -5.24 -1.57
C LEU A 35 14.54 -5.28 -0.76
N VAL A 36 13.97 -4.11 -0.48
CA VAL A 36 12.75 -3.97 0.33
C VAL A 36 11.66 -3.35 -0.55
N ARG A 37 10.48 -3.97 -0.59
CA ARG A 37 9.34 -3.48 -1.38
C ARG A 37 8.01 -3.90 -0.73
N GLU A 38 6.93 -3.17 -1.03
CA GLU A 38 5.55 -3.48 -0.59
C GLU A 38 4.77 -4.37 -1.59
N GLY A 39 5.11 -4.26 -2.87
CA GLY A 39 4.49 -4.99 -3.97
C GLY A 39 5.50 -5.77 -4.81
N PRO A 40 5.13 -6.19 -6.03
CA PRO A 40 5.99 -7.02 -6.84
C PRO A 40 7.23 -6.25 -7.34
N PHE A 41 8.37 -6.94 -7.47
CA PHE A 41 9.59 -6.40 -8.07
C PHE A 41 9.45 -6.18 -9.58
N GLY A 42 8.51 -6.87 -10.21
CA GLY A 42 8.26 -6.82 -11.65
C GLY A 42 9.13 -7.79 -12.44
N PRO A 43 8.88 -7.93 -13.75
CA PRO A 43 9.65 -8.85 -14.59
C PRO A 43 11.12 -8.43 -14.70
N GLY A 44 12.02 -9.41 -14.82
CA GLY A 44 13.43 -9.19 -15.11
C GLY A 44 14.34 -9.01 -13.89
N LEU A 45 13.82 -9.08 -12.66
CA LEU A 45 14.70 -9.22 -11.50
C LEU A 45 15.34 -10.61 -11.50
N VAL A 46 16.67 -10.65 -11.58
CA VAL A 46 17.46 -11.86 -11.38
C VAL A 46 18.22 -11.71 -10.07
N ARG A 47 17.95 -12.62 -9.12
CA ARG A 47 18.58 -12.62 -7.80
C ARG A 47 20.06 -13.00 -7.94
N ARG A 48 20.96 -12.22 -7.33
CA ARG A 48 22.36 -12.64 -7.14
C ARG A 48 22.53 -13.43 -5.85
N ARG A 49 23.56 -14.26 -5.79
CA ARG A 49 23.94 -14.93 -4.54
C ARG A 49 24.20 -13.89 -3.43
N GLY A 50 23.64 -14.15 -2.25
CA GLY A 50 23.77 -13.28 -1.07
C GLY A 50 22.87 -12.03 -1.06
N GLN A 51 21.95 -11.89 -2.00
CA GLN A 51 20.85 -10.93 -1.89
C GLN A 51 19.78 -11.39 -0.92
N VAL A 52 19.17 -10.42 -0.24
CA VAL A 52 18.05 -10.59 0.69
C VAL A 52 16.87 -9.76 0.21
N LEU A 53 15.75 -10.41 -0.10
CA LEU A 53 14.51 -9.78 -0.53
C LEU A 53 13.50 -9.78 0.62
N VAL A 54 13.03 -8.59 0.98
CA VAL A 54 12.04 -8.37 2.03
C VAL A 54 10.77 -7.81 1.41
N GLN A 55 9.68 -8.55 1.55
CA GLN A 55 8.35 -8.15 1.12
C GLN A 55 7.56 -7.61 2.32
N THR A 56 7.15 -6.35 2.28
CA THR A 56 6.43 -5.72 3.40
C THR A 56 4.93 -5.94 3.37
N GLN A 57 4.39 -6.32 2.20
CA GLN A 57 2.95 -6.48 1.91
C GLN A 57 2.13 -5.19 2.15
N ALA A 58 0.93 -5.15 1.57
CA ALA A 58 0.12 -3.92 1.52
C ALA A 58 -0.94 -3.81 2.62
N GLY A 59 -0.90 -4.61 3.69
CA GLY A 59 -1.92 -4.57 4.74
C GLY A 59 -2.32 -5.92 5.29
N THR A 60 -3.21 -5.91 6.30
CA THR A 60 -3.96 -7.11 6.70
C THR A 60 -4.93 -7.47 5.56
N PRO A 61 -4.87 -8.68 5.00
CA PRO A 61 -5.70 -9.06 3.86
C PRO A 61 -7.17 -9.24 4.27
N LEU A 62 -8.06 -8.61 3.51
CA LEU A 62 -9.52 -8.79 3.60
C LEU A 62 -10.13 -9.42 2.34
N LYS A 63 -9.55 -9.13 1.16
CA LYS A 63 -9.99 -9.66 -0.13
C LYS A 63 -9.18 -10.92 -0.48
N HIS A 64 -9.76 -11.79 -1.29
CA HIS A 64 -9.01 -12.84 -1.99
C HIS A 64 -7.91 -12.23 -2.86
N MET A 65 -6.73 -12.84 -2.84
CA MET A 65 -5.54 -12.43 -3.60
C MET A 65 -4.59 -13.61 -3.76
N GLY A 66 -3.51 -13.41 -4.53
CA GLY A 66 -2.55 -14.47 -4.80
C GLY A 66 -3.22 -15.68 -5.42
N LEU A 67 -2.89 -16.89 -4.94
CA LEU A 67 -3.48 -18.13 -5.44
C LEU A 67 -5.00 -18.26 -5.22
N ASP A 68 -5.61 -17.53 -4.27
CA ASP A 68 -7.08 -17.56 -4.11
C ASP A 68 -7.82 -17.13 -5.37
N LEU A 69 -7.16 -16.36 -6.23
CA LEU A 69 -7.76 -15.88 -7.46
C LEU A 69 -7.93 -17.00 -8.51
N GLN A 70 -7.29 -18.16 -8.35
CA GLN A 70 -7.46 -19.30 -9.27
C GLN A 70 -8.92 -19.75 -9.35
N GLU A 71 -9.64 -19.71 -8.23
CA GLU A 71 -11.07 -20.05 -8.16
C GLU A 71 -11.99 -18.86 -8.50
N ARG A 72 -11.41 -17.69 -8.82
CA ARG A 72 -12.14 -16.43 -9.00
C ARG A 72 -11.75 -15.77 -10.33
N PRO A 73 -12.09 -16.35 -11.49
CA PRO A 73 -11.61 -15.87 -12.80
C PRO A 73 -11.96 -14.40 -13.10
N ALA A 74 -13.15 -13.96 -12.68
CA ALA A 74 -13.56 -12.55 -12.81
C ALA A 74 -12.71 -11.59 -11.95
N ALA A 75 -12.15 -12.04 -10.82
CA ALA A 75 -11.24 -11.25 -10.00
C ALA A 75 -9.78 -11.41 -10.44
N ALA A 76 -9.42 -12.56 -11.02
CA ALA A 76 -8.07 -12.86 -11.48
C ALA A 76 -7.62 -11.93 -12.62
N GLN A 77 -8.53 -11.48 -13.49
CA GLN A 77 -8.23 -10.49 -14.55
C GLN A 77 -6.98 -10.85 -15.38
N GLY A 78 -6.78 -12.14 -15.69
CA GLY A 78 -5.60 -12.62 -16.41
C GLY A 78 -4.32 -12.73 -15.59
N THR A 79 -4.42 -12.85 -14.26
CA THR A 79 -3.26 -13.06 -13.38
C THR A 79 -2.43 -14.27 -13.84
N ASP A 80 -1.14 -14.04 -14.09
CA ASP A 80 -0.16 -15.08 -14.34
C ASP A 80 0.32 -15.68 -13.00
N PHE A 81 -0.31 -16.78 -12.60
CA PHE A 81 0.00 -17.48 -11.36
C PHE A 81 1.41 -18.11 -11.36
N ALA A 82 1.90 -18.55 -12.53
CA ALA A 82 3.23 -19.11 -12.62
C ALA A 82 4.30 -18.04 -12.37
N ARG A 83 4.07 -16.82 -12.89
CA ARG A 83 4.94 -15.67 -12.59
C ARG A 83 4.84 -15.24 -11.14
N LEU A 84 3.64 -15.27 -10.55
CA LEU A 84 3.46 -15.00 -9.12
C LEU A 84 4.30 -15.96 -8.28
N LEU A 85 4.23 -17.27 -8.52
CA LEU A 85 4.99 -18.27 -7.76
C LEU A 85 6.51 -18.09 -7.91
N ARG A 86 7.00 -17.89 -9.15
CA ARG A 86 8.42 -17.57 -9.38
C ARG A 86 8.89 -16.32 -8.62
N GLU A 87 7.99 -15.35 -8.43
CA GLU A 87 8.28 -14.16 -7.67
C GLU A 87 8.30 -14.45 -6.16
N VAL A 88 7.34 -15.23 -5.66
CA VAL A 88 7.30 -15.67 -4.25
C VAL A 88 8.57 -16.46 -3.88
N ASP A 89 9.04 -17.35 -4.75
CA ASP A 89 10.26 -18.14 -4.57
C ASP A 89 11.53 -17.29 -4.42
N SER A 90 11.47 -16.00 -4.80
CA SER A 90 12.60 -15.09 -4.66
C SER A 90 12.67 -14.42 -3.29
N TRP A 91 11.59 -14.44 -2.52
CA TRP A 91 11.49 -13.72 -1.24
C TRP A 91 12.24 -14.48 -0.14
N ASP A 92 12.99 -13.75 0.69
CA ASP A 92 13.62 -14.31 1.88
C ASP A 92 12.77 -14.07 3.12
N TYR A 93 12.12 -12.90 3.18
CA TYR A 93 11.31 -12.49 4.32
C TYR A 93 10.00 -11.83 3.89
N VAL A 94 8.94 -12.13 4.62
CA VAL A 94 7.62 -11.49 4.44
C VAL A 94 7.15 -10.90 5.76
N LEU A 95 6.90 -9.60 5.82
CA LEU A 95 6.34 -8.98 7.02
C LEU A 95 4.87 -9.40 7.19
N SER A 96 4.51 -9.63 8.44
CA SER A 96 3.16 -9.95 8.84
C SER A 96 2.70 -9.04 9.97
N ALA A 97 1.47 -8.54 9.84
CA ALA A 97 0.87 -7.65 10.81
C ALA A 97 0.22 -8.36 12.00
N ASN A 98 -0.12 -9.64 11.83
CA ASN A 98 -0.85 -10.47 12.79
C ASN A 98 -0.93 -11.91 12.26
N ARG A 99 -1.31 -12.85 13.13
CA ARG A 99 -1.46 -14.26 12.78
C ARG A 99 -2.37 -14.52 11.58
N HIS A 100 -3.47 -13.77 11.44
CA HIS A 100 -4.37 -13.87 10.28
C HIS A 100 -3.64 -13.58 8.96
N SER A 101 -2.79 -12.55 8.96
CA SER A 101 -1.98 -12.20 7.79
C SER A 101 -0.94 -13.28 7.48
N THR A 102 -0.25 -13.81 8.50
CA THR A 102 0.74 -14.89 8.34
C THR A 102 0.11 -16.11 7.66
N LEU A 103 -0.98 -16.61 8.21
CA LEU A 103 -1.71 -17.76 7.66
C LEU A 103 -2.25 -17.49 6.25
N THR A 104 -2.64 -16.24 5.98
CA THR A 104 -3.06 -15.86 4.63
C THR A 104 -1.89 -15.88 3.66
N TRP A 105 -0.73 -15.34 4.03
CA TRP A 105 0.47 -15.33 3.18
C TRP A 105 0.97 -16.73 2.84
N GLU A 106 1.07 -17.62 3.83
CA GLU A 106 1.48 -19.02 3.62
C GLU A 106 0.58 -19.73 2.60
N ARG A 107 -0.71 -19.41 2.61
CA ARG A 107 -1.71 -20.01 1.73
C ARG A 107 -1.74 -19.41 0.32
N VAL A 108 -1.68 -18.07 0.20
CA VAL A 108 -1.86 -17.38 -1.09
C VAL A 108 -0.55 -17.11 -1.83
N HIS A 109 0.58 -17.18 -1.12
CA HIS A 109 1.95 -17.00 -1.61
C HIS A 109 2.86 -18.09 -1.03
N PRO A 110 2.63 -19.38 -1.37
CA PRO A 110 3.44 -20.47 -0.83
C PRO A 110 4.88 -20.37 -1.33
N GLY A 111 5.84 -20.39 -0.41
CA GLY A 111 7.28 -20.37 -0.70
C GLY A 111 8.12 -20.47 0.57
N ASP A 112 9.44 -20.65 0.42
CA ASP A 112 10.39 -20.89 1.51
C ASP A 112 10.88 -19.60 2.20
N TRP A 113 9.99 -18.62 2.36
CA TRP A 113 10.31 -17.36 3.04
C TRP A 113 10.05 -17.45 4.55
N THR A 114 10.73 -16.61 5.32
CA THR A 114 10.51 -16.50 6.78
C THR A 114 9.52 -15.38 7.10
N ALA A 115 8.47 -15.70 7.85
CA ALA A 115 7.53 -14.72 8.37
C ALA A 115 8.19 -13.79 9.38
N LEU A 116 8.03 -12.48 9.23
CA LEU A 116 8.45 -11.46 10.18
C LEU A 116 7.22 -10.83 10.84
N GLU A 117 6.78 -11.39 11.96
CA GLU A 117 5.56 -10.98 12.69
C GLU A 117 5.77 -9.72 13.56
N TYR A 118 6.30 -8.65 12.96
CA TYR A 118 6.64 -7.40 13.63
C TYR A 118 5.62 -6.27 13.46
N GLY A 119 4.48 -6.52 12.82
CA GLY A 119 3.55 -5.46 12.45
C GLY A 119 3.87 -4.84 11.08
N GLN A 120 3.37 -3.63 10.85
CA GLN A 120 3.64 -2.86 9.64
C GLN A 120 4.36 -1.56 9.98
N PRO A 121 5.54 -1.27 9.40
CA PRO A 121 6.28 -0.03 9.68
C PRO A 121 5.45 1.24 9.44
N ARG A 122 4.55 1.23 8.45
CA ARG A 122 3.63 2.37 8.16
C ARG A 122 2.62 2.64 9.28
N THR A 123 2.45 1.70 10.22
CA THR A 123 1.52 1.81 11.35
C THR A 123 2.23 2.23 12.65
N ASP A 124 3.56 2.31 12.70
CA ASP A 124 4.31 2.79 13.87
C ASP A 124 3.81 4.16 14.34
N VAL A 125 3.47 5.04 13.40
CA VAL A 125 2.96 6.38 13.70
C VAL A 125 1.65 6.35 14.49
N LEU A 126 0.83 5.30 14.36
CA LEU A 126 -0.42 5.17 15.12
C LEU A 126 -0.17 4.92 16.61
N GLN A 127 1.01 4.39 16.96
CA GLN A 127 1.42 4.12 18.34
C GLN A 127 2.30 5.23 18.92
N ARG A 128 3.05 5.94 18.06
CA ARG A 128 4.04 6.94 18.48
C ARG A 128 3.59 8.40 18.35
N ALA A 129 2.47 8.67 17.67
CA ALA A 129 2.00 10.03 17.46
C ALA A 129 1.68 10.72 18.79
N THR A 130 2.13 11.97 18.91
CA THR A 130 1.88 12.81 20.08
C THR A 130 0.68 13.73 19.86
N ALA A 131 0.19 14.37 20.94
CA ALA A 131 -0.84 15.39 20.82
C ALA A 131 -0.40 16.57 19.93
N ALA A 132 0.89 16.92 19.94
CA ALA A 132 1.46 17.95 19.08
C ALA A 132 1.44 17.54 17.60
N ASP A 133 1.74 16.27 17.29
CA ASP A 133 1.61 15.73 15.93
C ASP A 133 0.17 15.80 15.43
N VAL A 134 -0.78 15.43 16.29
CA VAL A 134 -2.21 15.49 15.99
C VAL A 134 -2.65 16.92 15.73
N ALA A 135 -2.28 17.88 16.58
CA ALA A 135 -2.62 19.29 16.40
C ALA A 135 -2.09 19.85 15.08
N ARG A 136 -0.81 19.61 14.78
CA ARG A 136 -0.16 20.02 13.51
C ARG A 136 -0.83 19.40 12.29
N LEU A 137 -1.18 18.12 12.35
CA LEU A 137 -1.87 17.44 11.24
C LEU A 137 -3.29 17.96 11.04
N ARG A 138 -4.01 18.25 12.13
CA ARG A 138 -5.35 18.87 12.06
C ARG A 138 -5.28 20.23 11.38
N GLU A 139 -4.32 21.07 11.75
CA GLU A 139 -4.09 22.36 11.10
C GLU A 139 -3.76 22.18 9.60
N THR A 140 -2.82 21.29 9.27
CA THR A 140 -2.41 21.02 7.88
C THR A 140 -3.58 20.54 7.01
N LEU A 141 -4.49 19.77 7.60
CA LEU A 141 -5.67 19.22 6.91
C LEU A 141 -6.89 20.15 6.97
N GLY A 142 -6.77 21.34 7.59
CA GLY A 142 -7.86 22.30 7.73
C GLY A 142 -8.99 21.82 8.66
N VAL A 143 -8.69 20.96 9.63
CA VAL A 143 -9.66 20.45 10.61
C VAL A 143 -9.74 21.44 11.78
N PRO A 144 -10.88 22.16 11.97
CA PRO A 144 -10.98 23.18 13.02
C PRO A 144 -10.89 22.60 14.42
N GLU A 145 -10.44 23.42 15.36
CA GLU A 145 -10.43 23.08 16.79
C GLU A 145 -11.86 22.78 17.30
N GLY A 146 -11.99 21.87 18.26
CA GLY A 146 -13.28 21.48 18.83
C GLY A 146 -14.20 20.64 17.93
N THR A 147 -13.80 20.36 16.69
CA THR A 147 -14.58 19.52 15.75
C THR A 147 -14.14 18.05 15.76
N VAL A 148 -15.10 17.16 15.48
CA VAL A 148 -14.87 15.74 15.26
C VAL A 148 -14.58 15.50 13.78
N ALA A 149 -13.41 14.94 13.47
CA ALA A 149 -13.04 14.55 12.11
C ALA A 149 -13.53 13.13 11.79
N ILE A 150 -14.22 12.96 10.67
CA ILE A 150 -14.69 11.68 10.14
C ILE A 150 -13.95 11.39 8.84
N LEU A 151 -13.20 10.29 8.79
CA LEU A 151 -12.53 9.84 7.56
C LEU A 151 -13.46 8.94 6.75
N TYR A 152 -13.82 9.36 5.54
CA TYR A 152 -14.49 8.53 4.54
C TYR A 152 -13.51 8.12 3.45
N ALA A 153 -13.15 6.84 3.39
CA ALA A 153 -12.16 6.29 2.48
C ALA A 153 -12.71 5.09 1.69
N PRO A 154 -13.59 5.32 0.69
CA PRO A 154 -14.18 4.26 -0.11
C PRO A 154 -13.12 3.55 -0.97
N THR A 155 -13.23 2.23 -1.08
CA THR A 155 -12.39 1.41 -1.96
C THR A 155 -12.89 1.47 -3.41
N HIS A 156 -11.99 1.27 -4.38
CA HIS A 156 -12.36 1.16 -5.80
C HIS A 156 -13.31 0.00 -6.07
N ARG A 157 -14.16 0.14 -7.09
CA ARG A 157 -15.12 -0.88 -7.53
C ARG A 157 -14.91 -1.16 -9.01
N ASP A 158 -14.15 -2.20 -9.34
CA ASP A 158 -13.75 -2.49 -10.74
C ASP A 158 -14.95 -2.75 -11.67
N TYR A 159 -16.08 -3.20 -11.12
CA TYR A 159 -17.34 -3.41 -11.86
C TYR A 159 -18.14 -2.11 -12.13
N ARG A 160 -17.72 -0.95 -11.62
CA ARG A 160 -18.39 0.34 -11.86
C ARG A 160 -17.59 1.17 -12.86
N ARG A 161 -18.20 1.49 -14.00
CA ARG A 161 -17.59 2.40 -15.01
C ARG A 161 -17.33 3.79 -14.45
N THR A 162 -18.28 4.32 -13.67
CA THR A 162 -18.12 5.60 -12.97
C THR A 162 -17.95 5.32 -11.49
N GLN A 163 -16.80 5.70 -10.96
CA GLN A 163 -16.57 5.70 -9.53
C GLN A 163 -17.26 6.96 -8.96
N ARG A 164 -18.44 6.81 -8.36
CA ARG A 164 -19.09 7.90 -7.60
C ARG A 164 -19.06 7.56 -6.12
N SER A 165 -19.00 8.58 -5.27
CA SER A 165 -19.26 8.38 -3.84
C SER A 165 -20.63 7.72 -3.68
N ALA A 166 -20.71 6.66 -2.88
CA ALA A 166 -21.98 6.04 -2.52
C ALA A 166 -22.80 6.92 -1.56
N LEU A 167 -22.15 7.88 -0.91
CA LEU A 167 -22.74 8.81 0.04
C LEU A 167 -22.82 10.21 -0.57
N ASP A 168 -23.95 10.86 -0.36
CA ASP A 168 -24.12 12.30 -0.53
C ASP A 168 -23.41 13.00 0.64
N LEU A 169 -22.13 13.33 0.45
CA LEU A 169 -21.27 13.87 1.50
C LEU A 169 -21.74 15.26 1.96
N GLU A 170 -22.30 16.08 1.06
CA GLU A 170 -22.87 17.38 1.41
C GLU A 170 -24.07 17.23 2.34
N ARG A 171 -24.97 16.30 2.03
CA ARG A 171 -26.11 15.99 2.90
C ARG A 171 -25.64 15.41 4.25
N VAL A 172 -24.62 14.56 4.26
CA VAL A 172 -24.04 14.03 5.51
C VAL A 172 -23.50 15.16 6.37
N VAL A 173 -22.66 16.05 5.82
CA VAL A 173 -22.10 17.19 6.56
C VAL A 173 -23.22 18.12 7.07
N ARG A 174 -24.20 18.46 6.23
CA ARG A 174 -25.35 19.28 6.65
C ARG A 174 -26.15 18.66 7.81
N ARG A 175 -26.31 17.33 7.83
CA ARG A 175 -27.06 16.62 8.86
C ARG A 175 -26.27 16.43 10.16
N LEU A 176 -24.96 16.27 10.08
CA LEU A 176 -24.08 16.19 11.26
C LEU A 176 -23.94 17.55 11.96
N GLY A 177 -24.02 18.65 11.20
CA GLY A 177 -23.90 20.00 11.73
C GLY A 177 -22.44 20.44 11.93
N PRO A 178 -22.24 21.68 12.42
CA PRO A 178 -20.93 22.36 12.38
C PRO A 178 -19.86 21.76 13.29
N ARG A 179 -20.21 20.81 14.16
CA ARG A 179 -19.26 20.11 15.05
C ARG A 179 -18.46 19.02 14.34
N PHE A 180 -18.75 18.72 13.08
CA PHE A 180 -18.13 17.61 12.35
C PHE A 180 -17.50 18.09 11.04
N VAL A 181 -16.35 17.49 10.71
CA VAL A 181 -15.69 17.65 9.41
C VAL A 181 -15.52 16.28 8.79
N VAL A 182 -15.84 16.16 7.50
CA VAL A 182 -15.64 14.91 6.75
C VAL A 182 -14.39 15.03 5.87
N LEU A 183 -13.38 14.22 6.15
CA LEU A 183 -12.21 14.04 5.31
C LEU A 183 -12.51 12.94 4.27
N ALA A 184 -12.73 13.33 3.02
CA ALA A 184 -13.05 12.40 1.94
C ALA A 184 -11.78 12.01 1.17
N ARG A 185 -11.31 10.77 1.36
CA ARG A 185 -10.12 10.25 0.68
C ARG A 185 -10.50 9.36 -0.49
N ALA A 186 -10.33 9.88 -1.71
CA ALA A 186 -10.52 9.11 -2.93
C ALA A 186 -9.50 7.96 -3.03
N HIS A 187 -9.91 6.86 -3.67
CA HIS A 187 -8.97 5.82 -4.05
C HIS A 187 -7.97 6.38 -5.08
N PRO A 188 -6.68 5.98 -5.09
CA PRO A 188 -5.69 6.51 -6.07
C PRO A 188 -6.11 6.36 -7.54
N ARG A 189 -6.90 5.33 -7.86
CA ARG A 189 -7.47 5.10 -9.21
C ARG A 189 -8.67 6.00 -9.56
N HIS A 190 -9.17 6.80 -8.63
CA HIS A 190 -10.42 7.56 -8.79
C HIS A 190 -10.27 8.78 -9.73
N GLY A 191 -9.05 9.19 -10.06
CA GLY A 191 -8.79 10.24 -11.06
C GLY A 191 -9.24 11.66 -10.69
N GLY A 192 -9.81 11.88 -9.50
CA GLY A 192 -10.33 13.17 -9.03
C GLY A 192 -10.85 13.12 -7.58
N PRO A 193 -11.42 14.22 -7.06
CA PRO A 193 -12.02 14.26 -5.73
C PRO A 193 -13.35 13.48 -5.67
N LEU A 194 -13.73 13.00 -4.48
CA LEU A 194 -14.97 12.22 -4.25
C LEU A 194 -16.26 13.06 -4.26
N ALA A 195 -16.10 14.38 -4.10
CA ALA A 195 -17.14 15.39 -4.16
C ALA A 195 -16.60 16.58 -4.97
N ALA A 196 -17.51 17.32 -5.59
CA ALA A 196 -17.20 18.52 -6.37
C ALA A 196 -16.82 19.70 -5.47
#